data_AF-A0A178GVY8-F1
#
_entry.id   AF-A0A178GVY8-F1
#
_cell.length_a   1.000
_cell.length_b   1.000
_cell.length_c   1.000
_cell.angle_alpha   90.00
_cell.angle_beta   90.00
_cell.angle_gamma   90.00
#
_symmetry.space_group_name_H-M   'P 1'
#
loop_
_entity.id
_entity.type
_entity.pdbx_description
1 polymer ?
#
loop_
_entity_poly.entity_id
_entity_poly.type
_entity_poly.pdbx_seq_one_letter_code
_entity_poly.pdbx_strand_id
1 'polypeptide(L)'
;AFYSVLTYLSLGAAGLPVLANFSGGYHALLGPTGGYLIGCLAAVMVMSKVNELLNSKYKSFVCNSLSCLAGTVIIFICGVSWLAVYLGLEQAIMVGVLPFILPGLVKIFLLVAVLQYLKK
;
A
#
# COMPACT_ATOMS: atom_id res chain seq x y z
N ALA A 1 -10.07 5.52 6.52
CA ALA A 1 -8.91 4.89 5.86
C ALA A 1 -7.99 4.23 6.87
N PHE A 2 -7.38 4.98 7.81
CA PHE A 2 -6.48 4.40 8.82
C PHE A 2 -7.13 3.26 9.62
N TYR A 3 -8.28 3.51 10.25
CA TYR A 3 -9.02 2.47 10.99
C TYR A 3 -9.43 1.28 10.12
N SER A 4 -9.72 1.49 8.83
CA SER A 4 -10.06 0.41 7.90
C SER A 4 -8.87 -0.52 7.68
N VAL A 5 -7.68 0.04 7.44
CA VAL A 5 -6.45 -0.76 7.28
C VAL A 5 -6.03 -1.40 8.60
N LEU A 6 -6.15 -0.68 9.72
CA LEU A 6 -5.86 -1.24 11.04
C LEU A 6 -6.75 -2.45 11.34
N THR A 7 -8.07 -2.32 11.10
CA THR A 7 -9.02 -3.42 11.28
C THR A 7 -8.68 -4.60 10.37
N TYR A 8 -8.38 -4.34 9.10
CA TYR A 8 -7.94 -5.37 8.15
C TYR A 8 -6.72 -6.16 8.66
N LEU A 9 -5.70 -5.45 9.16
CA LEU A 9 -4.50 -6.09 9.71
C LEU A 9 -4.76 -6.81 11.03
N SER A 10 -5.60 -6.27 11.92
CA SER A 10 -5.98 -6.93 13.16
C SER A 10 -6.76 -8.21 12.93
N LEU A 11 -7.70 -8.22 11.97
CA LEU A 11 -8.43 -9.43 11.57
C LEU A 11 -7.48 -10.47 10.97
N GLY A 12 -6.56 -10.04 10.11
CA GLY A 12 -5.50 -10.90 9.58
C GLY A 12 -4.63 -11.49 10.70
N ALA A 13 -4.19 -10.67 11.66
CA ALA A 13 -3.40 -11.11 12.82
C ALA A 13 -4.14 -12.14 13.69
N ALA A 14 -5.45 -11.95 13.88
CA ALA A 14 -6.31 -12.84 14.64
C ALA A 14 -6.56 -14.21 13.98
N GLY A 15 -6.03 -14.45 12.76
CA GLY A 15 -6.12 -15.74 12.09
C GLY A 15 -7.23 -15.83 11.04
N LEU A 16 -7.99 -14.76 10.80
CA LEU A 16 -9.01 -14.80 9.77
C LEU A 16 -8.35 -14.81 8.37
N PRO A 17 -8.88 -15.57 7.41
CA PRO A 17 -8.32 -15.74 6.06
C PRO A 17 -8.61 -14.52 5.16
N VAL A 18 -8.27 -13.32 5.63
CA VAL A 18 -8.52 -12.05 4.94
C VAL A 18 -7.31 -11.53 4.15
N LEU A 19 -6.11 -12.08 4.42
CA LEU A 19 -4.89 -11.70 3.70
C LEU A 19 -4.81 -12.45 2.36
N ALA A 20 -3.82 -12.11 1.54
CA ALA A 20 -3.63 -12.72 0.22
C ALA A 20 -3.59 -14.26 0.30
N ASN A 21 -4.12 -14.93 -0.72
CA ASN A 21 -4.22 -16.40 -0.80
C ASN A 21 -5.03 -17.03 0.36
N PHE A 22 -6.06 -16.34 0.86
CA PHE A 22 -6.87 -16.78 2.01
C PHE A 22 -6.02 -17.09 3.25
N SER A 23 -4.92 -16.37 3.42
CA SER A 23 -4.03 -16.54 4.56
C SER A 23 -4.42 -15.65 5.75
N GLY A 24 -3.89 -15.99 6.92
CA GLY A 24 -4.10 -15.28 8.17
C GLY A 24 -3.09 -15.72 9.23
N GLY A 25 -3.19 -15.10 10.40
CA GLY A 25 -2.36 -15.34 11.57
C GLY A 25 -1.20 -14.36 11.70
N TYR A 26 -0.72 -14.19 12.93
CA TYR A 26 0.39 -13.27 13.24
C TYR A 26 1.68 -13.60 12.47
N HIS A 27 1.90 -14.85 12.09
CA HIS A 27 3.03 -15.27 11.25
C HIS A 27 3.08 -14.56 9.90
N ALA A 28 1.92 -14.22 9.30
CA ALA A 28 1.87 -13.51 8.04
C ALA A 28 2.40 -12.06 8.16
N LEU A 29 2.28 -11.46 9.34
CA LEU A 29 2.81 -10.12 9.67
C LEU A 29 4.30 -10.14 10.01
N LEU A 30 4.81 -11.27 10.51
CA LEU A 30 6.24 -11.46 10.82
C LEU A 30 7.02 -12.13 9.68
N GLY A 31 6.34 -12.51 8.61
CA GLY A 31 6.95 -13.15 7.44
C GLY A 31 7.57 -12.16 6.44
N PRO A 32 8.09 -12.65 5.31
CA PRO A 32 8.78 -11.82 4.30
C PRO A 32 7.91 -10.69 3.72
N THR A 33 6.58 -10.87 3.68
CA THR A 33 5.63 -9.87 3.19
C THR A 33 5.14 -8.90 4.27
N GLY A 34 5.53 -9.11 5.52
CA GLY A 34 5.07 -8.33 6.68
C GLY A 34 5.34 -6.83 6.55
N GLY A 35 6.52 -6.47 6.06
CA GLY A 35 6.89 -5.06 5.83
C GLY A 35 5.96 -4.31 4.88
N TYR A 36 5.40 -4.99 3.87
CA TYR A 36 4.43 -4.38 2.95
C TYR A 36 3.08 -4.13 3.66
N LEU A 37 2.65 -5.06 4.52
CA LEU A 37 1.42 -4.95 5.29
C LEU A 37 1.49 -3.80 6.31
N ILE A 38 2.60 -3.71 7.05
CA ILE A 38 2.84 -2.61 7.98
C ILE A 38 3.00 -1.29 7.22
N GLY A 39 3.69 -1.33 6.08
CA GLY A 39 3.84 -0.20 5.16
C GLY A 39 2.50 0.37 4.68
N CYS A 40 1.45 -0.44 4.55
CA CYS A 40 0.11 0.04 4.21
C CYS A 40 -0.47 1.01 5.25
N LEU A 41 -0.22 0.79 6.55
CA LEU A 41 -0.65 1.73 7.60
C LEU A 41 0.05 3.08 7.45
N ALA A 42 1.37 3.06 7.26
CA ALA A 42 2.16 4.26 7.03
C ALA A 42 1.74 5.00 5.76
N ALA A 43 1.49 4.26 4.68
CA ALA A 43 1.08 4.81 3.40
C ALA A 43 -0.25 5.57 3.49
N VAL A 44 -1.25 5.06 4.23
CA VAL A 44 -2.54 5.75 4.38
C VAL A 44 -2.38 7.09 5.10
N MET A 45 -1.49 7.19 6.09
CA MET A 45 -1.21 8.46 6.76
C MET A 45 -0.55 9.46 5.81
N VAL A 46 0.46 9.01 5.05
CA VAL A 46 1.16 9.85 4.07
C VAL A 46 0.22 10.29 2.94
N MET A 47 -0.60 9.39 2.40
CA MET A 47 -1.61 9.71 1.39
C MET A 47 -2.59 10.77 1.88
N SER A 48 -3.05 10.65 3.13
CA SER A 48 -3.95 11.62 3.73
C SER A 48 -3.28 12.99 3.87
N LYS A 49 -2.02 13.02 4.29
CA LYS A 49 -1.26 14.27 4.45
C LYS A 49 -0.93 14.93 3.12
N VAL A 50 -0.51 14.17 2.11
CA VAL A 50 -0.25 14.68 0.76
C VAL A 50 -1.54 15.28 0.17
N ASN A 51 -2.67 14.61 0.33
CA ASN A 51 -3.95 15.13 -0.15
C ASN A 51 -4.38 16.41 0.57
N GLU A 52 -4.10 16.55 1.87
CA GLU A 52 -4.33 17.79 2.63
C GLU A 52 -3.40 18.93 2.16
N LEU A 53 -2.10 18.67 2.00
CA LEU A 53 -1.10 19.65 1.57
C LEU A 53 -1.36 20.18 0.17
N LEU A 54 -1.85 19.33 -0.73
CA LEU A 54 -2.24 19.73 -2.08
C LEU A 54 -3.51 20.61 -2.09
N ASN A 55 -4.12 20.86 -0.92
CA ASN A 55 -5.13 21.89 -0.63
C ASN A 55 -6.31 21.93 -1.60
N SER A 56 -6.61 20.78 -2.20
CA SER A 56 -7.37 20.78 -3.43
C SER A 56 -8.86 20.61 -3.13
N LYS A 57 -9.58 21.74 -3.02
CA LYS A 57 -11.04 21.78 -3.19
C LYS A 57 -11.47 20.96 -4.43
N TYR A 58 -10.63 21.07 -5.47
CA TYR A 58 -10.47 20.24 -6.66
C TYR A 58 -9.85 18.86 -6.45
N LYS A 59 -10.56 17.76 -6.19
CA LYS A 59 -9.95 16.40 -6.20
C LYS A 59 -9.51 15.96 -7.61
N SER A 60 -8.61 16.73 -8.22
CA SER A 60 -8.10 16.61 -9.58
C SER A 60 -7.42 15.26 -9.75
N PHE A 61 -7.49 14.76 -10.99
CA PHE A 61 -6.83 13.53 -11.40
C PHE A 61 -5.37 13.51 -10.95
N VAL A 62 -4.65 14.62 -11.15
CA VAL A 62 -3.22 14.75 -10.82
C VAL A 62 -2.97 14.61 -9.30
N CYS A 63 -3.78 15.27 -8.46
CA CYS A 63 -3.56 15.23 -7.00
C CYS A 63 -3.82 13.85 -6.40
N ASN A 64 -4.87 13.16 -6.87
CA ASN A 64 -5.15 11.79 -6.44
C ASN A 64 -4.03 10.83 -6.91
N SER A 65 -3.56 10.99 -8.15
CA SER A 65 -2.43 10.20 -8.69
C SER A 65 -1.15 10.39 -7.88
N LEU A 66 -0.78 11.64 -7.56
CA LEU A 66 0.39 11.94 -6.72
C LEU A 66 0.26 11.35 -5.32
N SER A 67 -0.93 11.45 -4.71
CA SER A 67 -1.18 10.85 -3.41
C SER A 67 -0.99 9.33 -3.45
N CYS A 68 -1.52 8.65 -4.47
CA CYS A 68 -1.38 7.20 -4.62
C CYS A 68 0.07 6.78 -4.89
N LEU A 69 0.81 7.54 -5.69
CA LEU A 69 2.24 7.31 -5.93
C LEU A 69 3.03 7.45 -4.63
N ALA A 70 2.79 8.50 -3.84
CA ALA A 70 3.44 8.69 -2.55
C ALA A 70 3.18 7.51 -1.61
N GLY A 71 1.92 7.05 -1.50
CA GLY A 71 1.57 5.87 -0.72
C GLY A 71 2.29 4.60 -1.19
N THR A 72 2.36 4.40 -2.52
CA THR A 72 3.04 3.24 -3.12
C THR A 72 4.54 3.23 -2.81
N VAL A 73 5.19 4.39 -2.88
CA VAL A 73 6.61 4.53 -2.53
C VAL A 73 6.85 4.15 -1.07
N ILE A 74 5.99 4.60 -0.15
CA ILE A 74 6.10 4.23 1.27
C ILE A 74 5.93 2.72 1.47
N ILE A 75 4.96 2.10 0.79
CA ILE A 75 4.78 0.63 0.86
C ILE A 75 6.02 -0.10 0.39
N PHE A 76 6.63 0.32 -0.74
CA PHE A 76 7.84 -0.32 -1.25
C PHE A 76 9.06 -0.07 -0.36
N ILE A 77 9.24 1.13 0.20
CA ILE A 77 10.35 1.38 1.12
C ILE A 77 10.25 0.47 2.34
N CYS A 78 9.08 0.39 2.99
CA CYS A 78 8.88 -0.47 4.15
C CYS A 78 8.99 -1.96 3.78
N GLY A 79 8.36 -2.36 2.69
CA GLY A 79 8.33 -3.75 2.22
C GLY A 79 9.68 -4.28 1.79
N VAL A 80 10.42 -3.53 0.98
CA VAL A 80 11.75 -3.92 0.49
C VAL A 80 12.77 -3.90 1.62
N SER A 81 12.75 -2.89 2.49
CA SER A 81 13.69 -2.83 3.62
C SER A 81 13.51 -4.04 4.55
N TRP A 82 12.25 -4.46 4.77
CA TRP A 82 11.95 -5.68 5.52
C TRP A 82 12.37 -6.93 4.77
N LEU A 83 11.99 -7.06 3.49
CA LEU A 83 12.27 -8.24 2.66
C LEU A 83 13.78 -8.44 2.43
N ALA A 84 14.55 -7.36 2.37
CA ALA A 84 16.00 -7.37 2.23
C ALA A 84 16.70 -8.08 3.39
N VAL A 85 16.10 -8.09 4.60
CA VAL A 85 16.61 -8.85 5.75
C VAL A 85 16.54 -10.37 5.50
N TYR A 86 15.59 -10.82 4.67
CA TYR A 86 15.39 -12.26 4.39
C TYR A 86 16.16 -12.73 3.15
N LEU A 87 16.22 -11.90 2.10
CA LEU A 87 16.70 -12.32 0.78
C LEU A 87 17.95 -11.55 0.29
N GLY A 88 18.36 -10.50 1.00
CA GLY A 88 19.31 -9.51 0.49
C GLY A 88 18.65 -8.42 -0.36
N LEU A 89 19.29 -7.27 -0.48
CA LEU A 89 18.72 -6.07 -1.12
C LEU A 89 18.43 -6.28 -2.61
N GLU A 90 19.36 -6.89 -3.35
CA GLU A 90 19.23 -7.12 -4.78
C GLU A 90 18.01 -7.99 -5.10
N GLN A 91 17.92 -9.18 -4.49
CA GLN A 91 16.77 -10.06 -4.64
C GLN A 91 15.48 -9.40 -4.15
N ALA A 92 15.50 -8.68 -3.03
CA ALA A 92 14.31 -7.99 -2.52
C ALA A 92 13.76 -6.97 -3.50
N ILE A 93 14.61 -6.24 -4.25
CA ILE A 93 14.17 -5.33 -5.30
C ILE A 93 13.62 -6.12 -6.50
N MET A 94 14.34 -7.16 -6.93
CA MET A 94 13.97 -7.99 -8.07
C MET A 94 12.60 -8.65 -7.91
N VAL A 95 12.29 -9.19 -6.73
CA VAL A 95 11.01 -9.87 -6.47
C VAL A 95 9.95 -8.97 -5.83
N GLY A 96 10.38 -7.94 -5.10
CA GLY A 96 9.50 -7.12 -4.26
C GLY A 96 9.05 -5.80 -4.88
N VAL A 97 9.71 -5.32 -5.94
CA VAL A 97 9.38 -4.04 -6.60
C VAL A 97 9.08 -4.24 -8.07
N LEU A 98 10.05 -4.74 -8.84
CA LEU A 98 9.97 -4.83 -10.30
C LEU A 98 8.65 -5.44 -10.83
N PRO A 99 8.18 -6.60 -10.35
CA PRO A 99 6.94 -7.19 -10.86
C PRO A 99 5.69 -6.38 -10.49
N PHE A 100 5.77 -5.47 -9.51
CA PHE A 100 4.65 -4.69 -9.00
C PHE A 100 4.55 -3.28 -9.58
N ILE A 101 5.56 -2.80 -10.32
CA ILE A 101 5.54 -1.45 -10.92
C ILE A 101 4.39 -1.33 -11.92
N LEU A 102 4.35 -2.19 -12.94
CA LEU A 102 3.35 -2.10 -14.01
C LEU A 102 1.91 -2.34 -13.49
N PRO A 103 1.62 -3.40 -12.72
CA PRO A 103 0.30 -3.57 -12.10
C PRO A 103 -0.05 -2.43 -11.13
N GLY A 104 0.95 -1.86 -10.45
CA GLY A 104 0.78 -0.71 -9.56
C GLY A 104 0.29 0.53 -10.30
N LEU A 105 0.92 0.87 -11.43
CA LEU A 105 0.51 2.01 -12.26
C LEU A 105 -0.92 1.83 -12.79
N VAL A 106 -1.27 0.62 -13.23
CA VAL A 106 -2.63 0.30 -13.68
C VAL A 106 -3.64 0.48 -12.55
N LYS A 107 -3.33 -0.01 -11.32
CA LYS A 107 -4.20 0.17 -10.14
C LYS A 107 -4.42 1.64 -9.81
N ILE A 108 -3.37 2.46 -9.87
CA ILE A 108 -3.47 3.89 -9.61
C ILE A 108 -4.38 4.55 -10.64
N PHE A 109 -4.18 4.28 -11.93
CA PHE A 109 -5.00 4.83 -12.99
C PHE A 109 -6.49 4.49 -12.81
N LEU A 110 -6.81 3.21 -12.58
CA LEU A 110 -8.18 2.75 -12.37
C LEU A 110 -8.81 3.38 -11.13
N LEU A 111 -8.09 3.41 -10.01
CA LEU A 111 -8.58 4.02 -8.77
C LEU A 111 -8.92 5.50 -8.98
N VAL A 112 -8.03 6.26 -9.63
CA VAL A 112 -8.26 7.69 -9.87
C VAL A 112 -9.43 7.91 -10.82
N ALA A 113 -9.59 7.09 -11.88
CA ALA A 113 -10.74 7.16 -12.77
C ALA A 113 -12.07 6.92 -12.02
N VAL A 114 -12.12 5.89 -11.16
CA VAL A 114 -13.30 5.60 -10.33
C VAL A 114 -13.57 6.75 -9.34
N LEU A 115 -12.52 7.32 -8.73
CA LEU A 115 -12.67 8.45 -7.82
C LEU A 115 -13.20 9.73 -8.49
N GLN A 116 -12.95 9.93 -9.79
CA GLN A 116 -13.56 11.03 -10.55
C GLN A 116 -15.04 10.77 -10.80
N TYR A 117 -15.40 9.51 -11.08
CA TYR A 117 -16.80 9.14 -11.32
C TYR A 117 -17.65 9.26 -10.06
N LEU A 118 -17.18 8.76 -8.91
CA LEU A 118 -17.92 8.76 -7.64
C LEU A 118 -18.09 10.14 -6.99
N LYS A 119 -17.35 11.14 -7.46
CA LYS A 119 -17.37 12.50 -6.90
C LYS A 119 -18.00 13.53 -7.85
N LYS A 120 -18.44 13.09 -9.03
CA LYS A 120 -19.47 13.77 -9.80
C LYS A 120 -20.81 13.53 -9.14
#